data_AF-A0A8J4Y327-F1
#
_entry.id   AF-A0A8J4Y327-F1
#
_cell.length_a   1.000
_cell.length_b   1.000
_cell.length_c   1.000
_cell.angle_alpha   90.00
_cell.angle_beta   90.00
_cell.angle_gamma   90.00
#
_symmetry.space_group_name_H-M   'P 1'
#
loop_
_entity.id
_entity.type
_entity.pdbx_description
1 polymer ?
#
loop_
_entity_poly.entity_id
_entity_poly.type
_entity_poly.pdbx_seq_one_letter_code
_entity_poly.pdbx_strand_id
1 'polypeptide(L)'
;MVELESSSSESSSPANAANTSTSSSDAGVASPPKRLRTRGTKSVLSPDLVGALDRTGVSSRQALRIVAATASSLGHDPQELVLNPESIRQARAKYRSTLAKDIKETFSPFTPLTVHWDGKILPQDDGTRAKRLAILVTGEGVEKLLGVPKLHSGTGDAAATAVFEALEDWGVQERVVAMCFDTTSANTGAINGACTILQQKIGRPLVSLACRHHVHELVLEKAFSTCLGSSSGPEITIFSRFKDYWSYINQSAINPPTNEDLPETLVSKRDDLIQALQRFSSFATEIYVLRWFESTVPSYTPANDLGFAKDILQYHDESIRKACFTTLSRHFWYLNEDLIGLSLFDSRLPVSDKQAIVQAILYDEGAEEPAKRINLPSSQVPAATLPSFATKNSLRLFEALDIKTDFLSANPRKWQEEESYVEACRRIEGLRVVNDTAERGVALIQSFNLRLTKDEEQRQFLLQVVEAHRHQQPGTSKASLPRPSRPQ
;
A
#
# COMPACT_ATOMS: atom_id res chain seq x y z
N MET A 1 13.74 36.14 25.21
CA MET A 1 14.34 36.85 26.36
C MET A 1 13.37 36.77 27.53
N VAL A 2 13.35 35.63 28.21
CA VAL A 2 12.89 35.40 29.59
C VAL A 2 13.81 34.27 30.08
N GLU A 3 14.31 34.38 31.29
CA GLU A 3 15.48 33.63 31.75
C GLU A 3 15.15 32.22 32.27
N LEU A 4 16.16 31.35 32.18
CA LEU A 4 16.26 30.11 32.93
C LEU A 4 17.01 30.41 34.22
N GLU A 5 16.44 30.10 35.38
CA GLU A 5 17.23 29.89 36.59
C GLU A 5 16.98 28.50 37.18
N SER A 6 18.08 27.81 37.41
CA SER A 6 18.18 26.55 38.12
C SER A 6 18.53 26.80 39.58
N SER A 7 18.00 25.99 40.50
CA SER A 7 18.82 25.56 41.65
C SER A 7 18.46 24.15 42.08
N SER A 8 19.42 23.50 42.73
CA SER A 8 19.44 22.08 43.03
C SER A 8 19.67 21.83 44.51
N SER A 9 19.24 20.64 44.98
CA SER A 9 19.81 19.93 46.15
C SER A 9 19.64 20.63 47.53
N GLU A 10 19.72 19.98 48.69
CA GLU A 10 20.24 18.66 49.08
C GLU A 10 19.31 17.92 50.08
N SER A 11 19.65 16.66 50.33
CA SER A 11 19.07 15.79 51.37
C SER A 11 19.58 16.09 52.79
N SER A 12 18.73 15.91 53.81
CA SER A 12 19.12 15.12 55.00
C SER A 12 17.96 14.80 55.95
N SER A 13 18.08 13.64 56.56
CA SER A 13 17.43 13.16 57.80
C SER A 13 18.59 12.51 58.63
N PRO A 14 18.46 12.09 59.92
CA PRO A 14 17.22 11.79 60.65
C PRO A 14 17.20 12.10 62.17
N ALA A 15 16.12 11.62 62.82
CA ALA A 15 16.09 10.90 64.12
C ALA A 15 15.56 11.59 65.40
N ASN A 16 14.65 10.84 66.07
CA ASN A 16 14.40 10.75 67.53
C ASN A 16 13.94 12.03 68.29
N ALA A 17 13.05 12.02 69.29
CA ALA A 17 12.14 11.03 69.91
C ALA A 17 10.97 11.84 70.58
N ALA A 18 10.03 11.36 71.41
CA ALA A 18 9.81 10.08 72.09
C ALA A 18 8.29 9.86 72.37
N ASN A 19 7.94 8.84 73.16
CA ASN A 19 6.55 8.58 73.61
C ASN A 19 6.10 9.49 74.76
N THR A 20 4.82 9.85 74.80
CA THR A 20 4.05 9.84 76.06
C THR A 20 2.60 9.45 75.80
N SER A 21 2.08 8.53 76.61
CA SER A 21 0.75 7.92 76.48
C SER A 21 -0.35 8.77 77.12
N THR A 22 -1.55 8.74 76.54
CA THR A 22 -2.80 9.03 77.26
C THR A 22 -3.91 8.12 76.73
N SER A 23 -4.70 7.57 77.66
CA SER A 23 -5.66 6.50 77.41
C SER A 23 -7.10 6.94 77.65
N SER A 24 -7.97 6.74 76.67
CA SER A 24 -9.43 6.54 76.82
C SER A 24 -9.92 5.95 75.50
N SER A 25 -10.24 4.66 75.43
CA SER A 25 -11.49 4.01 75.88
C SER A 25 -12.68 4.25 74.96
N ASP A 26 -13.04 3.18 74.26
CA ASP A 26 -14.37 2.78 73.80
C ASP A 26 -14.91 3.31 72.45
N ALA A 27 -15.03 2.37 71.50
CA ALA A 27 -16.19 2.10 70.64
C ALA A 27 -15.76 1.17 69.50
N GLY A 28 -15.96 -0.14 69.66
CA GLY A 28 -15.59 -1.14 68.66
C GLY A 28 -16.48 -1.13 67.41
N VAL A 29 -16.22 -0.24 66.46
CA VAL A 29 -16.77 -0.38 65.10
C VAL A 29 -15.93 -1.40 64.34
N ALA A 30 -16.46 -2.61 64.18
CA ALA A 30 -15.83 -3.65 63.38
C ALA A 30 -15.73 -3.19 61.91
N SER A 31 -14.52 -2.89 61.45
CA SER A 31 -14.21 -2.71 60.03
C SER A 31 -14.79 -3.88 59.23
N PRO A 32 -15.51 -3.65 58.11
CA PRO A 32 -15.94 -4.75 57.25
C PRO A 32 -14.72 -5.59 56.85
N PRO A 33 -14.80 -6.93 56.85
CA PRO A 33 -13.67 -7.75 56.44
C PRO A 33 -13.28 -7.32 55.02
N LYS A 34 -12.01 -6.92 54.84
CA LYS A 34 -11.44 -6.65 53.52
C LYS A 34 -11.68 -7.89 52.68
N ARG A 35 -12.66 -7.85 51.76
CA ARG A 35 -12.93 -8.95 50.83
C ARG A 35 -11.60 -9.31 50.16
N LEU A 36 -11.07 -10.48 50.49
CA LEU A 36 -9.99 -11.10 49.74
C LEU A 36 -10.47 -11.14 48.29
N ARG A 37 -9.83 -10.34 47.43
CA ARG A 37 -10.10 -10.36 45.98
C ARG A 37 -9.58 -11.68 45.44
N THR A 38 -10.42 -12.71 45.52
CA THR A 38 -10.24 -13.96 44.80
C THR A 38 -10.06 -13.62 43.33
N ARG A 39 -8.93 -14.05 42.77
CA ARG A 39 -8.62 -13.82 41.35
C ARG A 39 -9.51 -14.73 40.54
N GLY A 40 -10.30 -14.17 39.62
CA GLY A 40 -11.10 -14.95 38.68
C GLY A 40 -10.25 -16.00 37.95
N THR A 41 -10.83 -17.18 37.75
CA THR A 41 -10.15 -18.38 37.23
C THR A 41 -10.61 -18.77 35.84
N LYS A 42 -11.78 -18.29 35.38
CA LYS A 42 -12.35 -18.63 34.08
C LYS A 42 -11.68 -17.81 32.97
N SER A 43 -11.03 -18.48 32.02
CA SER A 43 -10.49 -17.83 30.82
C SER A 43 -11.64 -17.44 29.88
N VAL A 44 -11.60 -16.20 29.37
CA VAL A 44 -12.58 -15.65 28.41
C VAL A 44 -11.93 -15.21 27.09
N LEU A 45 -10.60 -15.19 27.03
CA LEU A 45 -9.82 -14.67 25.91
C LEU A 45 -9.53 -15.77 24.88
N SER A 46 -10.53 -16.11 24.08
CA SER A 46 -10.38 -16.99 22.90
C SER A 46 -9.57 -16.32 21.77
N PRO A 47 -8.95 -17.10 20.86
CA PRO A 47 -8.42 -16.63 19.58
C PRO A 47 -9.28 -15.59 18.87
N ASP A 48 -10.56 -15.90 18.61
CA ASP A 48 -11.48 -15.04 17.87
C ASP A 48 -11.71 -13.70 18.57
N LEU A 49 -11.98 -13.71 19.88
CA LEU A 49 -12.11 -12.49 20.68
C LEU A 49 -10.84 -11.64 20.65
N VAL A 50 -9.66 -12.25 20.75
CA VAL A 50 -8.38 -11.53 20.67
C VAL A 50 -8.18 -10.92 19.29
N GLY A 51 -8.39 -11.69 18.21
CA GLY A 51 -8.26 -11.20 16.85
C GLY A 51 -9.25 -10.07 16.53
N ALA A 52 -10.49 -10.16 17.02
CA ALA A 52 -11.49 -9.11 16.87
C ALA A 52 -11.08 -7.82 17.61
N LEU A 53 -10.55 -7.93 18.84
CA LEU A 53 -10.03 -6.79 19.62
C LEU A 53 -8.77 -6.16 18.98
N ASP A 54 -7.93 -6.97 18.33
CA ASP A 54 -6.78 -6.50 17.56
C ASP A 54 -7.21 -5.78 16.28
N ARG A 55 -8.04 -6.41 15.44
CA ARG A 55 -8.55 -5.81 14.19
C ARG A 55 -9.31 -4.50 14.39
N THR A 56 -10.10 -4.39 15.46
CA THR A 56 -10.82 -3.15 15.82
C THR A 56 -9.94 -2.14 16.54
N GLY A 57 -8.70 -2.50 16.87
CA GLY A 57 -7.74 -1.62 17.53
C GLY A 57 -8.14 -1.22 18.95
N VAL A 58 -8.90 -2.06 19.64
CA VAL A 58 -9.37 -1.85 21.01
C VAL A 58 -8.21 -2.04 21.98
N SER A 59 -7.87 -1.04 22.79
CA SER A 59 -6.79 -1.14 23.79
C SER A 59 -7.13 -2.15 24.91
N SER A 60 -6.13 -2.72 25.60
CA SER A 60 -6.39 -3.70 26.68
C SER A 60 -7.25 -3.13 27.83
N ARG A 61 -7.24 -1.80 28.05
CA ARG A 61 -8.12 -1.11 29.02
C ARG A 61 -9.57 -1.01 28.52
N GLN A 62 -9.78 -0.76 27.23
CA GLN A 62 -11.12 -0.78 26.63
C GLN A 62 -11.67 -2.21 26.52
N ALA A 63 -10.82 -3.17 26.13
CA ALA A 63 -11.16 -4.60 26.08
C ALA A 63 -11.66 -5.10 27.44
N LEU A 64 -10.98 -4.73 28.53
CA LEU A 64 -11.45 -5.04 29.89
C LEU A 64 -12.88 -4.55 30.14
N ARG A 65 -13.17 -3.27 29.81
CA ARG A 65 -14.50 -2.68 30.01
C ARG A 65 -15.56 -3.36 29.16
N ILE A 66 -15.26 -3.61 27.88
CA ILE A 66 -16.16 -4.26 26.93
C ILE A 66 -16.49 -5.69 27.39
N VAL A 67 -15.47 -6.52 27.66
CA VAL A 67 -15.70 -7.93 28.04
C VAL A 67 -16.39 -8.04 29.40
N ALA A 68 -16.07 -7.17 30.38
CA ALA A 68 -16.77 -7.17 31.68
C ALA A 68 -18.24 -6.74 31.56
N ALA A 69 -18.55 -5.72 30.74
CA ALA A 69 -19.93 -5.30 30.49
C ALA A 69 -20.73 -6.38 29.73
N THR A 70 -20.12 -7.01 28.72
CA THR A 70 -20.72 -8.13 27.98
C THR A 70 -20.98 -9.33 28.89
N ALA A 71 -20.02 -9.70 29.75
CA ALA A 71 -20.20 -10.78 30.73
C ALA A 71 -21.40 -10.52 31.65
N SER A 72 -21.49 -9.31 32.22
CA SER A 72 -22.62 -8.91 33.08
C SER A 72 -23.95 -8.98 32.34
N SER A 73 -24.00 -8.52 31.08
CA SER A 73 -25.20 -8.53 30.24
C SER A 73 -25.64 -9.94 29.84
N LEU A 74 -24.72 -10.91 29.86
CA LEU A 74 -24.99 -12.34 29.63
C LEU A 74 -25.23 -13.13 30.94
N GLY A 75 -25.29 -12.45 32.10
CA GLY A 75 -25.57 -13.08 33.39
C GLY A 75 -24.35 -13.72 34.08
N HIS A 76 -23.13 -13.43 33.64
CA HIS A 76 -21.89 -13.88 34.28
C HIS A 76 -21.30 -12.78 35.19
N ASP A 77 -20.79 -13.15 36.37
CA ASP A 77 -20.02 -12.22 37.22
C ASP A 77 -18.62 -11.98 36.63
N PRO A 78 -18.25 -10.74 36.27
CA PRO A 78 -16.91 -10.42 35.76
C PRO A 78 -15.77 -10.73 36.75
N GLN A 79 -16.05 -10.86 38.06
CA GLN A 79 -15.03 -11.20 39.06
C GLN A 79 -14.57 -12.66 38.97
N GLU A 80 -15.38 -13.56 38.41
CA GLU A 80 -14.98 -14.96 38.17
C GLU A 80 -14.04 -15.12 36.96
N LEU A 81 -13.93 -14.10 36.11
CA LEU A 81 -13.17 -14.13 34.87
C LEU A 81 -11.72 -13.67 35.07
N VAL A 82 -10.79 -14.19 34.27
CA VAL A 82 -9.39 -13.73 34.21
C VAL A 82 -9.31 -12.38 33.47
N LEU A 83 -9.86 -11.33 34.06
CA LEU A 83 -10.04 -10.01 33.46
C LEU A 83 -9.28 -8.91 34.21
N ASN A 84 -8.10 -8.57 33.70
CA ASN A 84 -7.37 -7.35 34.04
C ASN A 84 -6.52 -6.92 32.81
N PRO A 85 -6.06 -5.65 32.73
CA PRO A 85 -5.43 -5.13 31.51
C PRO A 85 -4.13 -5.86 31.14
N GLU A 86 -3.40 -6.37 32.14
CA GLU A 86 -2.13 -7.06 31.93
C GLU A 86 -2.34 -8.50 31.45
N SER A 87 -3.27 -9.26 32.05
CA SER A 87 -3.66 -10.57 31.53
C SER A 87 -4.18 -10.50 30.09
N ILE A 88 -4.93 -9.44 29.75
CA ILE A 88 -5.37 -9.18 28.37
C ILE A 88 -4.16 -8.89 27.46
N ARG A 89 -3.20 -8.06 27.91
CA ARG A 89 -1.98 -7.75 27.13
C ARG A 89 -1.15 -9.00 26.86
N GLN A 90 -0.94 -9.84 27.87
CA GLN A 90 -0.16 -11.08 27.78
C GLN A 90 -0.83 -12.12 26.87
N ALA A 91 -2.15 -12.32 27.01
CA ALA A 91 -2.90 -13.22 26.15
C ALA A 91 -2.84 -12.79 24.67
N ARG A 92 -2.99 -11.48 24.39
CA ARG A 92 -2.82 -10.93 23.04
C ARG A 92 -1.41 -11.13 22.51
N ALA A 93 -0.38 -10.84 23.31
CA ALA A 93 1.01 -10.98 22.88
C ALA A 93 1.39 -12.43 22.54
N LYS A 94 0.93 -13.38 23.36
CA LYS A 94 1.08 -14.82 23.08
C LYS A 94 0.35 -15.21 21.79
N TYR A 95 -0.93 -14.88 21.67
CA TYR A 95 -1.73 -15.23 20.49
C TYR A 95 -1.15 -14.66 19.19
N ARG A 96 -0.72 -13.40 19.19
CA ARG A 96 -0.07 -12.77 18.03
C ARG A 96 1.17 -13.53 17.59
N SER A 97 2.07 -13.83 18.52
CA SER A 97 3.30 -14.58 18.22
C SER A 97 2.99 -15.98 17.70
N THR A 98 2.07 -16.71 18.33
CA THR A 98 1.64 -18.04 17.87
C THR A 98 1.03 -17.96 16.46
N LEU A 99 -0.01 -17.15 16.24
CA LEU A 99 -0.67 -17.09 14.94
C LEU A 99 0.24 -16.55 13.83
N ALA A 100 1.09 -15.56 14.11
CA ALA A 100 2.04 -15.06 13.11
C ALA A 100 3.08 -16.12 12.73
N LYS A 101 3.52 -16.95 13.70
CA LYS A 101 4.37 -18.11 13.44
C LYS A 101 3.65 -19.16 12.61
N ASP A 102 2.43 -19.56 13.00
CA ASP A 102 1.63 -20.57 12.30
C ASP A 102 1.34 -20.14 10.84
N ILE A 103 0.98 -18.87 10.62
CA ILE A 103 0.81 -18.27 9.29
C ILE A 103 2.07 -18.39 8.45
N LYS A 104 3.24 -18.12 9.04
CA LYS A 104 4.52 -18.11 8.33
C LYS A 104 4.99 -19.52 8.00
N GLU A 105 4.88 -20.47 8.94
CA GLU A 105 5.23 -21.89 8.72
C GLU A 105 4.29 -22.58 7.72
N THR A 106 3.06 -22.09 7.54
CA THR A 106 2.09 -22.62 6.56
C THR A 106 2.09 -21.89 5.22
N PHE A 107 2.79 -20.77 5.07
CA PHE A 107 2.83 -20.00 3.83
C PHE A 107 3.85 -20.57 2.84
N SER A 108 3.42 -21.54 2.02
CA SER A 108 4.24 -22.16 0.97
C SER A 108 3.57 -22.05 -0.41
N PRO A 109 3.67 -20.90 -1.11
CA PRO A 109 3.09 -20.72 -2.43
C PRO A 109 3.89 -21.48 -3.52
N PHE A 110 3.16 -22.12 -4.43
CA PHE A 110 3.75 -22.82 -5.59
C PHE A 110 3.82 -21.94 -6.85
N THR A 111 2.97 -20.92 -6.95
CA THR A 111 2.97 -19.92 -8.05
C THR A 111 4.26 -19.09 -8.06
N PRO A 112 4.72 -18.61 -9.23
CA PRO A 112 5.60 -17.45 -9.32
C PRO A 112 5.01 -16.24 -8.59
N LEU A 113 5.85 -15.39 -8.02
CA LEU A 113 5.47 -14.23 -7.21
C LEU A 113 6.01 -12.91 -7.77
N THR A 114 5.21 -11.86 -7.60
CA THR A 114 5.63 -10.45 -7.70
C THR A 114 5.84 -9.90 -6.30
N VAL A 115 7.01 -9.33 -6.01
CA VAL A 115 7.24 -8.58 -4.76
C VAL A 115 6.86 -7.11 -4.93
N HIS A 116 6.18 -6.56 -3.93
CA HIS A 116 5.66 -5.19 -3.88
C HIS A 116 6.28 -4.44 -2.71
N TRP A 117 6.62 -3.17 -2.90
CA TRP A 117 6.98 -2.29 -1.79
C TRP A 117 6.56 -0.83 -1.97
N ASP A 118 6.19 -0.20 -0.85
CA ASP A 118 5.95 1.24 -0.71
C ASP A 118 6.37 1.68 0.70
N GLY A 119 6.80 2.93 0.87
CA GLY A 119 7.35 3.44 2.12
C GLY A 119 6.81 4.79 2.56
N LYS A 120 6.36 4.87 3.82
CA LYS A 120 5.79 6.08 4.40
C LYS A 120 6.54 6.52 5.66
N ILE A 121 6.70 7.83 5.81
CA ILE A 121 7.34 8.44 6.99
C ILE A 121 6.29 8.61 8.10
N LEU A 122 6.40 7.81 9.16
CA LEU A 122 5.44 7.76 10.27
C LEU A 122 6.06 8.25 11.59
N PRO A 123 5.26 8.81 12.52
CA PRO A 123 5.75 9.26 13.83
C PRO A 123 6.10 8.07 14.74
N GLN A 124 7.02 8.31 15.68
CA GLN A 124 7.47 7.36 16.69
C GLN A 124 7.05 7.78 18.11
N ASP A 125 7.17 6.86 19.07
CA ASP A 125 6.86 7.10 20.50
C ASP A 125 7.75 8.16 21.16
N ASP A 126 8.95 8.40 20.61
CA ASP A 126 9.93 9.40 21.07
C ASP A 126 9.73 10.78 20.40
N GLY A 127 8.68 10.95 19.60
CA GLY A 127 8.38 12.17 18.83
C GLY A 127 9.17 12.31 17.53
N THR A 128 10.15 11.44 17.25
CA THR A 128 10.86 11.43 15.97
C THR A 128 9.99 10.82 14.86
N ARG A 129 10.51 10.81 13.62
CA ARG A 129 9.85 10.19 12.46
C ARG A 129 10.76 9.14 11.83
N ALA A 130 10.18 8.05 11.36
CA ALA A 130 10.91 7.01 10.64
C ALA A 130 10.17 6.59 9.37
N LYS A 131 10.93 6.27 8.31
CA LYS A 131 10.38 5.61 7.13
C LYS A 131 10.11 4.15 7.48
N ARG A 132 8.86 3.70 7.33
CA ARG A 132 8.52 2.28 7.32
C ARG A 132 8.22 1.85 5.89
N LEU A 133 8.64 0.65 5.52
CA LEU A 133 8.44 0.07 4.19
C LEU A 133 7.46 -1.10 4.31
N ALA A 134 6.29 -1.04 3.69
CA ALA A 134 5.43 -2.20 3.56
C ALA A 134 5.96 -3.10 2.45
N ILE A 135 6.08 -4.41 2.73
CA ILE A 135 6.61 -5.41 1.80
C ILE A 135 5.60 -6.54 1.68
N LEU A 136 5.11 -6.78 0.47
CA LEU A 136 4.13 -7.83 0.19
C LEU A 136 4.55 -8.66 -1.01
N VAL A 137 3.98 -9.84 -1.15
CA VAL A 137 4.03 -10.63 -2.39
C VAL A 137 2.63 -10.86 -2.93
N THR A 138 2.51 -10.88 -4.26
CA THR A 138 1.30 -11.33 -4.96
C THR A 138 1.65 -12.41 -5.96
N GLY A 139 0.67 -13.23 -6.31
CA GLY A 139 0.76 -14.27 -7.34
C GLY A 139 -0.64 -14.79 -7.64
N GLU A 140 -0.73 -15.87 -8.41
CA GLU A 140 -2.03 -16.46 -8.71
C GLU A 140 -2.74 -16.95 -7.43
N GLY A 141 -3.88 -16.34 -7.08
CA GLY A 141 -4.61 -16.61 -5.84
C GLY A 141 -3.87 -16.24 -4.55
N VAL A 142 -2.69 -15.62 -4.64
CA VAL A 142 -1.82 -15.30 -3.51
C VAL A 142 -1.71 -13.79 -3.34
N GLU A 143 -1.95 -13.33 -2.12
CA GLU A 143 -1.60 -11.99 -1.65
C GLU A 143 -1.16 -12.10 -0.19
N LYS A 144 0.01 -11.56 0.15
CA LYS A 144 0.55 -11.70 1.51
C LYS A 144 1.45 -10.55 1.92
N LEU A 145 1.15 -9.92 3.06
CA LEU A 145 2.08 -9.05 3.77
C LEU A 145 3.20 -9.87 4.41
N LEU A 146 4.44 -9.59 4.03
CA LEU A 146 5.62 -10.19 4.65
C LEU A 146 6.02 -9.39 5.90
N GLY A 147 5.99 -8.06 5.81
CA GLY A 147 6.28 -7.21 6.96
C GLY A 147 6.19 -5.73 6.66
N VAL A 148 6.35 -4.92 7.71
CA VAL A 148 6.47 -3.47 7.63
C VAL A 148 7.66 -2.97 8.46
N PRO A 149 8.90 -3.32 8.06
CA PRO A 149 10.12 -2.92 8.76
C PRO A 149 10.31 -1.40 8.81
N LYS A 150 11.02 -0.94 9.84
CA LYS A 150 11.53 0.42 9.97
C LYS A 150 12.87 0.50 9.24
N LEU A 151 12.98 1.39 8.25
CA LEU A 151 14.24 1.61 7.54
C LEU A 151 15.15 2.59 8.30
N HIS A 152 16.46 2.33 8.26
CA HIS A 152 17.48 3.24 8.80
C HIS A 152 17.73 4.46 7.90
N SER A 153 17.35 4.41 6.62
CA SER A 153 17.48 5.52 5.67
C SER A 153 16.39 5.49 4.59
N GLY A 154 16.38 6.51 3.73
CA GLY A 154 15.47 6.62 2.59
C GLY A 154 15.96 5.99 1.29
N THR A 155 17.18 5.41 1.24
CA THR A 155 17.86 4.99 0.01
C THR A 155 17.27 3.75 -0.65
N GLY A 156 17.62 3.53 -1.92
CA GLY A 156 17.28 2.31 -2.64
C GLY A 156 17.91 1.05 -2.03
N ASP A 157 19.15 1.15 -1.57
CA ASP A 157 19.86 0.06 -0.87
C ASP A 157 19.14 -0.38 0.43
N ALA A 158 18.73 0.57 1.28
CA ALA A 158 18.00 0.25 2.50
C ALA A 158 16.64 -0.40 2.21
N ALA A 159 15.97 0.01 1.12
CA ALA A 159 14.73 -0.62 0.69
C ALA A 159 14.97 -2.03 0.13
N ALA A 160 15.94 -2.22 -0.76
CA ALA A 160 16.28 -3.52 -1.35
C ALA A 160 16.76 -4.53 -0.30
N THR A 161 17.55 -4.08 0.68
CA THR A 161 18.00 -4.93 1.79
C THR A 161 16.82 -5.37 2.65
N ALA A 162 15.94 -4.45 3.07
CA ALA A 162 14.75 -4.82 3.83
C ALA A 162 13.76 -5.72 3.06
N VAL A 163 13.62 -5.53 1.75
CA VAL A 163 12.84 -6.43 0.87
C VAL A 163 13.47 -7.81 0.82
N PHE A 164 14.78 -7.91 0.57
CA PHE A 164 15.49 -9.18 0.49
C PHE A 164 15.43 -9.96 1.81
N GLU A 165 15.72 -9.30 2.94
CA GLU A 165 15.62 -9.89 4.29
C GLU A 165 14.20 -10.42 4.56
N ALA A 166 13.15 -9.70 4.15
CA ALA A 166 11.77 -10.17 4.28
C ALA A 166 11.44 -11.37 3.37
N LEU A 167 12.07 -11.47 2.19
CA LEU A 167 11.89 -12.62 1.29
C LEU A 167 12.61 -13.88 1.81
N GLU A 168 13.83 -13.73 2.34
CA GLU A 168 14.57 -14.81 3.00
C GLU A 168 13.89 -15.27 4.29
N ASP A 169 13.46 -14.33 5.14
CA ASP A 169 12.78 -14.62 6.40
C ASP A 169 11.53 -15.48 6.18
N TRP A 170 10.79 -15.23 5.10
CA TRP A 170 9.61 -16.02 4.71
C TRP A 170 9.91 -17.21 3.78
N GLY A 171 11.16 -17.42 3.36
CA GLY A 171 11.56 -18.53 2.49
C GLY A 171 10.96 -18.51 1.08
N VAL A 172 10.66 -17.32 0.55
CA VAL A 172 9.97 -17.15 -0.76
C VAL A 172 10.83 -16.46 -1.82
N GLN A 173 12.10 -16.17 -1.54
CA GLN A 173 13.01 -15.49 -2.48
C GLN A 173 13.13 -16.22 -3.83
N GLU A 174 13.20 -17.55 -3.84
CA GLU A 174 13.25 -18.35 -5.07
C GLU A 174 11.98 -18.27 -5.92
N ARG A 175 10.83 -17.94 -5.30
CA ARG A 175 9.54 -17.80 -6.00
C ARG A 175 9.33 -16.41 -6.59
N VAL A 176 10.10 -15.40 -6.19
CA VAL A 176 9.96 -14.04 -6.72
C VAL A 176 10.57 -13.94 -8.12
N VAL A 177 9.73 -13.63 -9.11
CA VAL A 177 10.11 -13.52 -10.53
C VAL A 177 9.91 -12.11 -11.08
N ALA A 178 9.11 -11.31 -10.38
CA ALA A 178 8.78 -9.94 -10.76
C ALA A 178 8.83 -9.02 -9.54
N MET A 179 8.94 -7.72 -9.79
CA MET A 179 8.90 -6.67 -8.79
C MET A 179 7.99 -5.53 -9.26
N CYS A 180 7.12 -5.05 -8.39
CA CYS A 180 6.25 -3.91 -8.64
C CYS A 180 6.53 -2.78 -7.64
N PHE A 181 6.70 -1.56 -8.18
CA PHE A 181 7.27 -0.44 -7.46
C PHE A 181 6.91 0.90 -8.10
N ASP A 182 6.91 1.96 -7.30
CA ASP A 182 6.73 3.33 -7.80
C ASP A 182 8.00 3.81 -8.50
N THR A 183 7.86 4.57 -9.58
CA THR A 183 8.99 5.02 -10.43
C THR A 183 9.82 6.16 -9.85
N THR A 184 10.04 6.15 -8.54
CA THR A 184 10.92 7.10 -7.85
C THR A 184 12.40 6.81 -8.14
N SER A 185 13.26 7.83 -8.05
CA SER A 185 14.71 7.67 -8.24
C SER A 185 15.36 6.67 -7.27
N ALA A 186 14.84 6.57 -6.05
CA ALA A 186 15.28 5.58 -5.05
C ALA A 186 14.97 4.13 -5.47
N ASN A 187 13.89 3.90 -6.21
CA ASN A 187 13.56 2.59 -6.75
C ASN A 187 14.29 2.31 -8.08
N THR A 188 14.32 3.31 -8.99
CA THR A 188 14.67 3.11 -10.41
C THR A 188 16.06 3.60 -10.83
N GLY A 189 16.91 4.01 -9.88
CA GLY A 189 18.30 4.39 -10.17
C GLY A 189 19.10 3.22 -10.74
N ALA A 190 19.85 3.46 -11.83
CA ALA A 190 20.55 2.39 -12.56
C ALA A 190 21.53 1.59 -11.68
N ILE A 191 22.29 2.27 -10.81
CA ILE A 191 23.29 1.67 -9.91
C ILE A 191 22.69 1.47 -8.52
N ASN A 192 22.26 2.56 -7.87
CA ASN A 192 21.83 2.56 -6.45
C ASN A 192 20.31 2.46 -6.24
N GLY A 193 19.55 2.10 -7.29
CA GLY A 193 18.11 1.92 -7.19
C GLY A 193 17.76 0.58 -6.56
N ALA A 194 16.68 0.55 -5.75
CA ALA A 194 16.23 -0.66 -5.08
C ALA A 194 16.04 -1.85 -6.05
N CYS A 195 15.54 -1.58 -7.26
CA CYS A 195 15.32 -2.59 -8.29
C CYS A 195 16.62 -3.25 -8.78
N THR A 196 17.70 -2.48 -8.94
CA THR A 196 19.01 -3.03 -9.33
C THR A 196 19.58 -3.87 -8.20
N ILE A 197 19.62 -3.31 -6.98
CA ILE A 197 20.23 -3.94 -5.81
C ILE A 197 19.48 -5.23 -5.41
N LEU A 198 18.15 -5.25 -5.52
CA LEU A 198 17.35 -6.44 -5.18
C LEU A 198 17.65 -7.61 -6.13
N GLN A 199 17.75 -7.37 -7.45
CA GLN A 199 18.15 -8.40 -8.41
C GLN A 199 19.58 -8.90 -8.14
N GLN A 200 20.51 -8.02 -7.76
CA GLN A 200 21.88 -8.40 -7.38
C GLN A 200 21.90 -9.30 -6.12
N LYS A 201 21.07 -9.00 -5.12
CA LYS A 201 20.95 -9.83 -3.89
C LYS A 201 20.31 -11.19 -4.17
N ILE A 202 19.28 -11.25 -5.02
CA ILE A 202 18.62 -12.52 -5.42
C ILE A 202 19.47 -13.31 -6.42
N GLY A 203 20.42 -12.66 -7.12
CA GLY A 203 21.34 -13.31 -8.05
C GLY A 203 20.74 -13.65 -9.43
N ARG A 204 19.55 -13.14 -9.75
CA ARG A 204 18.91 -13.33 -11.08
C ARG A 204 18.09 -12.10 -11.53
N PRO A 205 17.86 -11.93 -12.84
CA PRO A 205 16.97 -10.89 -13.36
C PRO A 205 15.54 -11.04 -12.83
N LEU A 206 14.85 -9.91 -12.64
CA LEU A 206 13.43 -9.86 -12.29
C LEU A 206 12.65 -8.93 -13.22
N VAL A 207 11.44 -9.36 -13.60
CA VAL A 207 10.52 -8.57 -14.42
C VAL A 207 10.15 -7.27 -13.69
N SER A 208 10.31 -6.13 -14.37
CA SER A 208 10.25 -4.80 -13.75
C SER A 208 8.87 -4.13 -14.00
N LEU A 209 7.90 -4.39 -13.13
CA LEU A 209 6.51 -3.92 -13.24
C LEU A 209 6.31 -2.54 -12.59
N ALA A 210 6.80 -1.50 -13.25
CA ALA A 210 6.61 -0.11 -12.81
C ALA A 210 5.11 0.21 -12.57
N CYS A 211 4.78 0.81 -11.43
CA CYS A 211 3.41 1.14 -11.03
C CYS A 211 2.74 2.07 -12.03
N ARG A 212 1.72 1.59 -12.75
CA ARG A 212 1.03 2.38 -13.79
C ARG A 212 0.18 3.51 -13.22
N HIS A 213 -0.42 3.34 -12.03
CA HIS A 213 -1.07 4.44 -11.31
C HIS A 213 -0.09 5.59 -11.10
N HIS A 214 1.06 5.34 -10.47
CA HIS A 214 2.06 6.38 -10.23
C HIS A 214 2.57 7.06 -11.51
N VAL A 215 2.77 6.30 -12.61
CA VAL A 215 3.16 6.90 -13.91
C VAL A 215 2.05 7.82 -14.46
N HIS A 216 0.79 7.42 -14.37
CA HIS A 216 -0.33 8.23 -14.84
C HIS A 216 -0.57 9.45 -13.94
N GLU A 217 -0.42 9.32 -12.62
CA GLU A 217 -0.47 10.43 -11.66
C GLU A 217 0.54 11.53 -12.01
N LEU A 218 1.79 11.18 -12.31
CA LEU A 218 2.81 12.14 -12.73
C LEU A 218 2.41 12.91 -14.01
N VAL A 219 1.68 12.27 -14.94
CA VAL A 219 1.17 12.94 -16.15
C VAL A 219 0.02 13.88 -15.79
N LEU A 220 -0.92 13.47 -14.94
CA LEU A 220 -2.04 14.31 -14.50
C LEU A 220 -1.56 15.50 -13.66
N GLU A 221 -0.63 15.29 -12.72
CA GLU A 221 0.04 16.34 -11.94
C GLU A 221 0.68 17.36 -12.88
N LYS A 222 1.29 16.89 -13.99
CA LYS A 222 1.93 17.78 -14.94
C LYS A 222 0.93 18.57 -15.79
N ALA A 223 -0.20 17.96 -16.18
CA ALA A 223 -1.30 18.69 -16.81
C ALA A 223 -1.89 19.76 -15.87
N PHE A 224 -2.14 19.40 -14.60
CA PHE A 224 -2.63 20.30 -13.57
C PHE A 224 -1.67 21.47 -13.35
N SER A 225 -0.37 21.19 -13.17
CA SER A 225 0.65 22.21 -12.93
C SER A 225 0.88 23.14 -14.12
N THR A 226 0.65 22.67 -15.35
CA THR A 226 0.67 23.53 -16.55
C THR A 226 -0.56 24.47 -16.63
N CYS A 227 -1.67 24.10 -15.99
CA CYS A 227 -2.89 24.91 -15.99
C CYS A 227 -2.98 25.86 -14.78
N LEU A 228 -2.77 25.35 -13.56
CA LEU A 228 -2.95 26.08 -12.30
C LEU A 228 -1.63 26.49 -11.61
N GLY A 229 -0.48 26.18 -12.20
CA GLY A 229 0.84 26.39 -11.61
C GLY A 229 1.27 25.27 -10.65
N SER A 230 2.55 25.23 -10.33
CA SER A 230 3.13 24.24 -9.41
C SER A 230 2.61 24.42 -7.98
N SER A 231 2.26 23.33 -7.30
CA SER A 231 2.07 23.37 -5.84
C SER A 231 3.40 23.57 -5.13
N SER A 232 3.41 24.35 -4.04
CA SER A 232 4.56 24.54 -3.16
C SER A 232 4.59 23.57 -1.97
N GLY A 233 3.63 22.65 -1.88
CA GLY A 233 3.54 21.65 -0.82
C GLY A 233 2.52 20.52 -1.10
N PRO A 234 2.39 19.55 -0.18
CA PRO A 234 1.45 18.43 -0.31
C PRO A 234 -0.03 18.85 -0.18
N GLU A 235 -0.29 20.05 0.36
CA GLU A 235 -1.60 20.68 0.36
C GLU A 235 -1.52 22.02 -0.35
N ILE A 236 -2.51 22.30 -1.21
CA ILE A 236 -2.71 23.64 -1.78
C ILE A 236 -3.31 24.52 -0.68
N THR A 237 -2.49 25.41 -0.12
CA THR A 237 -2.80 26.21 1.08
C THR A 237 -4.12 26.98 1.01
N ILE A 238 -4.53 27.45 -0.18
CA ILE A 238 -5.82 28.15 -0.36
C ILE A 238 -7.01 27.20 -0.14
N PHE A 239 -6.95 25.95 -0.61
CA PHE A 239 -8.00 24.96 -0.38
C PHE A 239 -7.98 24.44 1.06
N SER A 240 -6.80 24.27 1.66
CA SER A 240 -6.68 23.89 3.08
C SER A 240 -7.33 24.93 3.99
N ARG A 241 -6.99 26.21 3.83
CA ARG A 241 -7.63 27.33 4.55
C ARG A 241 -9.14 27.44 4.30
N PHE A 242 -9.58 27.26 3.06
CA PHE A 242 -11.00 27.30 2.70
C PHE A 242 -11.80 26.18 3.36
N LYS A 243 -11.24 24.95 3.36
CA LYS A 243 -11.82 23.78 4.04
C LYS A 243 -11.93 24.00 5.54
N ASP A 244 -10.88 24.51 6.19
CA ASP A 244 -10.90 24.81 7.63
C ASP A 244 -11.91 25.91 7.99
N TYR A 245 -12.13 26.87 7.08
CA TYR A 245 -13.07 27.97 7.25
C TYR A 245 -14.52 27.63 6.83
N TRP A 246 -14.74 26.48 6.18
CA TRP A 246 -16.01 26.12 5.54
C TRP A 246 -17.22 26.07 6.49
N SER A 247 -17.00 25.70 7.76
CA SER A 247 -18.04 25.67 8.80
C SER A 247 -18.46 27.06 9.30
N TYR A 248 -17.66 28.10 9.04
CA TYR A 248 -17.97 29.49 9.41
C TYR A 248 -18.64 30.28 8.27
N ILE A 249 -18.68 29.73 7.05
CA ILE A 249 -19.40 30.30 5.91
C ILE A 249 -20.88 29.92 6.05
N ASN A 250 -21.77 30.92 5.98
CA ASN A 250 -23.21 30.65 5.93
C ASN A 250 -23.60 30.07 4.56
N GLN A 251 -23.58 28.74 4.47
CA GLN A 251 -23.90 27.97 3.27
C GLN A 251 -25.30 28.27 2.70
N SER A 252 -26.26 28.70 3.54
CA SER A 252 -27.61 29.08 3.10
C SER A 252 -27.71 30.48 2.48
N ALA A 253 -26.65 31.27 2.57
CA ALA A 253 -26.57 32.64 2.04
C ALA A 253 -25.42 32.84 1.03
N ILE A 254 -24.89 31.76 0.46
CA ILE A 254 -23.92 31.84 -0.65
C ILE A 254 -24.66 32.24 -1.92
N ASN A 255 -24.76 33.54 -2.15
CA ASN A 255 -25.04 34.07 -3.48
C ASN A 255 -23.72 34.13 -4.27
N PRO A 256 -23.63 33.56 -5.48
CA PRO A 256 -22.50 33.81 -6.37
C PRO A 256 -22.41 35.32 -6.63
N PRO A 257 -21.28 35.99 -6.34
CA PRO A 257 -21.15 37.41 -6.60
C PRO A 257 -21.24 37.67 -8.10
N THR A 258 -21.98 38.70 -8.50
CA THR A 258 -22.04 39.15 -9.89
C THR A 258 -20.73 39.84 -10.29
N ASN A 259 -20.56 40.13 -11.58
CA ASN A 259 -19.42 40.92 -12.04
C ASN A 259 -19.40 42.35 -11.44
N GLU A 260 -20.55 42.87 -11.01
CA GLU A 260 -20.68 44.21 -10.42
C GLU A 260 -20.30 44.22 -8.93
N ASP A 261 -20.38 43.07 -8.24
CA ASP A 261 -20.03 42.91 -6.82
C ASP A 261 -18.51 42.73 -6.58
N LEU A 262 -17.72 42.54 -7.64
CA LEU A 262 -16.31 42.19 -7.56
C LEU A 262 -15.41 43.31 -8.12
N PRO A 263 -14.30 43.66 -7.42
CA PRO A 263 -13.22 44.41 -8.04
C PRO A 263 -12.75 43.73 -9.33
N GLU A 264 -12.47 44.51 -10.38
CA GLU A 264 -12.02 44.03 -11.70
C GLU A 264 -10.80 43.09 -11.61
N THR A 265 -9.90 43.33 -10.65
CA THR A 265 -8.73 42.48 -10.36
C THR A 265 -9.08 41.10 -9.79
N LEU A 266 -10.28 40.90 -9.23
CA LEU A 266 -10.80 39.59 -8.83
C LEU A 266 -11.61 38.95 -9.96
N VAL A 267 -12.29 39.74 -10.80
CA VAL A 267 -12.97 39.25 -12.01
C VAL A 267 -11.97 38.60 -12.96
N SER A 268 -10.87 39.30 -13.31
CA SER A 268 -9.80 38.74 -14.15
C SER A 268 -9.22 37.44 -13.55
N LYS A 269 -8.89 37.42 -12.26
CA LYS A 269 -8.36 36.20 -11.60
C LYS A 269 -9.35 35.04 -11.57
N ARG A 270 -10.65 35.32 -11.47
CA ARG A 270 -11.70 34.30 -11.56
C ARG A 270 -11.73 33.72 -12.97
N ASP A 271 -11.68 34.57 -13.99
CA ASP A 271 -11.78 34.15 -15.39
C ASP A 271 -10.53 33.36 -15.83
N ASP A 272 -9.34 33.79 -15.39
CA ASP A 272 -8.08 33.03 -15.54
C ASP A 272 -8.19 31.63 -14.89
N LEU A 273 -8.73 31.56 -13.66
CA LEU A 273 -8.91 30.29 -12.95
C LEU A 273 -9.96 29.39 -13.62
N ILE A 274 -11.07 29.95 -14.11
CA ILE A 274 -12.08 29.20 -14.87
C ILE A 274 -11.45 28.62 -16.14
N GLN A 275 -10.68 29.42 -16.89
CA GLN A 275 -9.99 28.96 -18.09
C GLN A 275 -8.95 27.86 -17.77
N ALA A 276 -8.18 28.01 -16.70
CA ALA A 276 -7.25 26.99 -16.24
C ALA A 276 -7.95 25.67 -15.86
N LEU A 277 -9.07 25.75 -15.14
CA LEU A 277 -9.88 24.58 -14.77
C LEU A 277 -10.53 23.92 -16.00
N GLN A 278 -11.00 24.70 -16.96
CA GLN A 278 -11.52 24.17 -18.23
C GLN A 278 -10.44 23.42 -19.02
N ARG A 279 -9.26 24.02 -19.21
CA ARG A 279 -8.11 23.40 -19.92
C ARG A 279 -7.67 22.08 -19.27
N PHE A 280 -7.60 22.05 -17.93
CA PHE A 280 -7.29 20.83 -17.19
C PHE A 280 -8.39 19.77 -17.32
N SER A 281 -9.67 20.18 -17.22
CA SER A 281 -10.82 19.28 -17.30
C SER A 281 -10.98 18.66 -18.69
N SER A 282 -10.73 19.42 -19.76
CA SER A 282 -10.65 18.90 -21.13
C SER A 282 -9.57 17.82 -21.24
N PHE A 283 -8.33 18.07 -20.79
CA PHE A 283 -7.28 17.05 -20.87
C PHE A 283 -7.62 15.81 -20.03
N ALA A 284 -8.18 16.02 -18.83
CA ALA A 284 -8.59 14.94 -17.95
C ALA A 284 -9.63 14.03 -18.62
N THR A 285 -10.65 14.62 -19.26
CA THR A 285 -11.78 13.88 -19.84
C THR A 285 -11.53 13.35 -21.25
N GLU A 286 -10.84 14.11 -22.11
CA GLU A 286 -10.56 13.74 -23.51
C GLU A 286 -9.43 12.71 -23.62
N ILE A 287 -8.44 12.74 -22.73
CA ILE A 287 -7.21 11.94 -22.84
C ILE A 287 -7.00 11.01 -21.65
N TYR A 288 -6.98 11.56 -20.43
CA TYR A 288 -6.45 10.85 -19.26
C TYR A 288 -7.39 9.76 -18.72
N VAL A 289 -8.69 10.03 -18.56
CA VAL A 289 -9.63 9.16 -17.82
C VAL A 289 -9.72 7.76 -18.43
N LEU A 290 -9.82 7.63 -19.75
CA LEU A 290 -9.83 6.33 -20.44
C LEU A 290 -8.54 5.55 -20.17
N ARG A 291 -7.39 6.24 -20.25
CA ARG A 291 -6.08 5.63 -20.03
C ARG A 291 -5.90 5.19 -18.57
N TRP A 292 -6.40 5.97 -17.62
CA TRP A 292 -6.38 5.64 -16.19
C TRP A 292 -7.19 4.39 -15.84
N PHE A 293 -8.42 4.24 -16.34
CA PHE A 293 -9.24 3.06 -15.98
C PHE A 293 -8.66 1.75 -16.53
N GLU A 294 -8.00 1.79 -17.68
CA GLU A 294 -7.23 0.68 -18.24
C GLU A 294 -5.83 0.50 -17.60
N SER A 295 -5.42 1.37 -16.66
CA SER A 295 -4.07 1.33 -16.09
C SER A 295 -3.79 0.03 -15.30
N THR A 296 -4.83 -0.54 -14.72
CA THR A 296 -4.79 -1.72 -13.83
C THR A 296 -4.75 -3.06 -14.56
N VAL A 297 -5.04 -3.11 -15.86
CA VAL A 297 -5.18 -4.36 -16.63
C VAL A 297 -3.84 -4.76 -17.27
N PRO A 298 -3.22 -5.89 -16.88
CA PRO A 298 -1.87 -6.25 -17.33
C PRO A 298 -1.74 -6.48 -18.84
N SER A 299 -2.71 -7.14 -19.47
CA SER A 299 -2.68 -7.39 -20.92
C SER A 299 -2.77 -6.12 -21.76
N TYR A 300 -3.42 -5.07 -21.23
CA TYR A 300 -3.64 -3.82 -21.94
C TYR A 300 -2.46 -2.86 -21.85
N THR A 301 -1.46 -3.10 -20.98
CA THR A 301 -0.44 -2.09 -20.67
C THR A 301 0.36 -1.60 -21.88
N PRO A 302 0.82 -2.43 -22.85
CA PRO A 302 1.63 -1.91 -23.95
C PRO A 302 0.77 -1.09 -24.93
N ALA A 303 -0.43 -1.59 -25.25
CA ALA A 303 -1.38 -0.89 -26.11
C ALA A 303 -1.82 0.45 -25.50
N ASN A 304 -2.03 0.47 -24.19
CA ASN A 304 -2.49 1.65 -23.46
C ASN A 304 -1.38 2.69 -23.29
N ASP A 305 -0.13 2.30 -22.96
CA ASP A 305 1.01 3.22 -22.86
C ASP A 305 1.34 3.87 -24.22
N LEU A 306 1.39 3.09 -25.30
CA LEU A 306 1.61 3.63 -26.66
C LEU A 306 0.44 4.49 -27.13
N GLY A 307 -0.80 4.08 -26.84
CA GLY A 307 -2.01 4.85 -27.13
C GLY A 307 -2.01 6.20 -26.41
N PHE A 308 -1.71 6.22 -25.11
CA PHE A 308 -1.64 7.45 -24.31
C PHE A 308 -0.60 8.43 -24.87
N ALA A 309 0.56 7.93 -25.30
CA ALA A 309 1.57 8.75 -25.95
C ALA A 309 1.07 9.35 -27.29
N LYS A 310 0.36 8.57 -28.12
CA LYS A 310 -0.23 9.03 -29.39
C LYS A 310 -1.34 10.06 -29.17
N ASP A 311 -2.19 9.87 -28.17
CA ASP A 311 -3.29 10.78 -27.85
C ASP A 311 -2.75 12.12 -27.32
N ILE A 312 -1.78 12.10 -26.38
CA ILE A 312 -1.13 13.32 -25.87
C ILE A 312 -0.53 14.13 -27.02
N LEU A 313 0.17 13.50 -27.97
CA LEU A 313 0.80 14.22 -29.09
C LEU A 313 -0.20 14.87 -30.05
N GLN A 314 -1.41 14.34 -30.13
CA GLN A 314 -2.52 14.90 -30.91
C GLN A 314 -3.36 15.93 -30.14
N TYR A 315 -3.19 16.02 -28.82
CA TYR A 315 -3.96 16.94 -27.98
C TYR A 315 -3.72 18.41 -28.35
N HIS A 316 -4.81 19.19 -28.36
CA HIS A 316 -4.88 20.52 -28.95
C HIS A 316 -4.14 21.60 -28.15
N ASP A 317 -4.08 21.49 -26.81
CA ASP A 317 -3.29 22.39 -25.97
C ASP A 317 -1.81 22.01 -26.04
N GLU A 318 -1.05 22.79 -26.80
CA GLU A 318 0.38 22.56 -27.02
C GLU A 318 1.18 22.52 -25.71
N SER A 319 0.82 23.34 -24.70
CA SER A 319 1.56 23.44 -23.44
C SER A 319 1.35 22.19 -22.58
N ILE A 320 0.10 21.72 -22.48
CA ILE A 320 -0.26 20.49 -21.78
C ILE A 320 0.37 19.30 -22.51
N ARG A 321 0.23 19.21 -23.84
CA ARG A 321 0.86 18.18 -24.68
C ARG A 321 2.36 18.06 -24.42
N LYS A 322 3.11 19.16 -24.56
CA LYS A 322 4.58 19.17 -24.40
C LYS A 322 4.97 18.71 -23.00
N ALA A 323 4.28 19.22 -21.97
CA ALA A 323 4.58 18.91 -20.59
C ALA A 323 4.25 17.44 -20.24
N CYS A 324 3.07 16.96 -20.62
CA CYS A 324 2.61 15.59 -20.37
C CYS A 324 3.44 14.55 -21.13
N PHE A 325 3.76 14.79 -22.41
CA PHE A 325 4.59 13.89 -23.19
C PHE A 325 6.01 13.78 -22.60
N THR A 326 6.60 14.92 -22.22
CA THR A 326 7.94 14.96 -21.60
C THR A 326 8.00 14.21 -20.27
N THR A 327 6.88 14.16 -19.52
CA THR A 327 6.75 13.28 -18.36
C THR A 327 6.64 11.83 -18.83
N LEU A 328 5.61 11.46 -19.58
CA LEU A 328 5.32 10.06 -19.95
C LEU A 328 6.50 9.36 -20.66
N SER A 329 7.23 10.06 -21.52
CA SER A 329 8.34 9.49 -22.30
C SER A 329 9.54 9.03 -21.46
N ARG A 330 9.57 9.34 -20.16
CA ARG A 330 10.58 8.84 -19.20
C ARG A 330 10.15 7.56 -18.49
N HIS A 331 8.94 7.08 -18.76
CA HIS A 331 8.26 5.98 -18.08
C HIS A 331 7.65 4.95 -19.05
N PHE A 332 8.18 4.83 -20.28
CA PHE A 332 7.85 3.73 -21.20
C PHE A 332 8.47 2.40 -20.74
N TRP A 333 7.93 1.86 -19.64
CA TRP A 333 8.33 0.58 -19.07
C TRP A 333 7.67 -0.60 -19.80
N TYR A 334 6.41 -0.49 -20.21
CA TYR A 334 5.66 -1.60 -20.84
C TYR A 334 5.81 -1.68 -22.37
N LEU A 335 6.71 -0.86 -22.95
CA LEU A 335 7.08 -0.88 -24.37
C LEU A 335 8.49 -1.43 -24.60
N ASN A 336 9.04 -2.18 -23.63
CA ASN A 336 10.33 -2.85 -23.76
C ASN A 336 10.18 -4.29 -24.26
N GLU A 337 11.30 -4.90 -24.64
CA GLU A 337 11.35 -6.25 -25.19
C GLU A 337 10.79 -7.32 -24.25
N ASP A 338 10.95 -7.18 -22.92
CA ASP A 338 10.44 -8.16 -21.95
C ASP A 338 8.90 -8.08 -21.83
N LEU A 339 8.35 -6.87 -21.72
CA LEU A 339 6.95 -6.64 -21.31
C LEU A 339 5.96 -6.51 -22.48
N ILE A 340 6.42 -6.26 -23.71
CA ILE A 340 5.55 -6.20 -24.89
C ILE A 340 4.72 -7.49 -25.09
N GLY A 341 5.21 -8.65 -24.61
CA GLY A 341 4.50 -9.92 -24.63
C GLY A 341 3.12 -9.92 -23.94
N LEU A 342 2.87 -9.01 -22.99
CA LEU A 342 1.54 -8.79 -22.39
C LEU A 342 0.46 -8.51 -23.45
N SER A 343 0.82 -7.84 -24.55
CA SER A 343 -0.13 -7.45 -25.60
C SER A 343 -0.74 -8.63 -26.39
N LEU A 344 -0.10 -9.82 -26.37
CA LEU A 344 -0.70 -11.03 -26.96
C LEU A 344 -2.00 -11.46 -26.25
N PHE A 345 -2.18 -11.03 -25.00
CA PHE A 345 -3.34 -11.29 -24.16
C PHE A 345 -4.39 -10.16 -24.19
N ASP A 346 -4.14 -9.06 -24.92
CA ASP A 346 -5.18 -8.07 -25.18
C ASP A 346 -6.17 -8.64 -26.21
N SER A 347 -7.45 -8.78 -25.83
CA SER A 347 -8.50 -9.30 -26.71
C SER A 347 -8.88 -8.34 -27.85
N ARG A 348 -8.48 -7.06 -27.75
CA ARG A 348 -8.77 -5.99 -28.71
C ARG A 348 -7.69 -5.87 -29.78
N LEU A 349 -6.51 -6.44 -29.55
CA LEU A 349 -5.38 -6.35 -30.49
C LEU A 349 -5.67 -7.17 -31.76
N PRO A 350 -5.50 -6.59 -32.97
CA PRO A 350 -5.75 -7.29 -34.23
C PRO A 350 -4.95 -8.59 -34.37
N VAL A 351 -5.54 -9.58 -35.04
CA VAL A 351 -4.88 -10.86 -35.32
C VAL A 351 -3.57 -10.67 -36.11
N SER A 352 -3.52 -9.70 -37.04
CA SER A 352 -2.31 -9.31 -37.77
C SER A 352 -1.16 -8.92 -36.85
N ASP A 353 -1.47 -8.15 -35.81
CA ASP A 353 -0.49 -7.57 -34.90
C ASP A 353 0.00 -8.66 -33.93
N LYS A 354 -0.91 -9.54 -33.48
CA LYS A 354 -0.53 -10.76 -32.75
C LYS A 354 0.39 -11.65 -33.57
N GLN A 355 0.09 -11.87 -34.86
CA GLN A 355 0.94 -12.64 -35.76
C GLN A 355 2.32 -11.99 -35.96
N ALA A 356 2.39 -10.67 -36.09
CA ALA A 356 3.64 -9.93 -36.23
C ALA A 356 4.50 -9.98 -34.96
N ILE A 357 3.88 -9.82 -33.76
CA ILE A 357 4.57 -10.00 -32.47
C ILE A 357 5.10 -11.43 -32.33
N VAL A 358 4.28 -12.45 -32.64
CA VAL A 358 4.70 -13.86 -32.61
C VAL A 358 5.87 -14.12 -33.56
N GLN A 359 5.87 -13.52 -34.76
CA GLN A 359 6.99 -13.64 -35.69
C GLN A 359 8.27 -13.03 -35.08
N ALA A 360 8.22 -11.80 -34.58
CA ALA A 360 9.38 -11.16 -33.98
C ALA A 360 9.91 -11.93 -32.75
N ILE A 361 9.02 -12.51 -31.95
CA ILE A 361 9.37 -13.41 -30.83
C ILE A 361 10.12 -14.67 -31.28
N LEU A 362 9.82 -15.21 -32.46
CA LEU A 362 10.44 -16.44 -32.97
C LEU A 362 11.73 -16.18 -33.75
N TYR A 363 11.86 -15.02 -34.39
CA TYR A 363 12.89 -14.79 -35.42
C TYR A 363 13.79 -13.58 -35.17
N ASP A 364 13.33 -12.53 -34.50
CA ASP A 364 14.10 -11.29 -34.34
C ASP A 364 14.94 -11.35 -33.07
N GLU A 365 16.27 -11.21 -33.22
CA GLU A 365 17.19 -11.18 -32.09
C GLU A 365 16.97 -9.93 -31.22
N GLY A 366 16.91 -10.14 -29.91
CA GLY A 366 16.79 -9.05 -28.95
C GLY A 366 18.13 -8.41 -28.62
N ALA A 367 18.11 -7.29 -27.90
CA ALA A 367 19.33 -6.71 -27.37
C ALA A 367 19.98 -7.63 -26.32
N GLU A 368 21.32 -7.61 -26.26
CA GLU A 368 22.10 -8.31 -25.22
C GLU A 368 21.75 -7.78 -23.82
N GLU A 369 21.76 -6.45 -23.67
CA GLU A 369 21.27 -5.72 -22.50
C GLU A 369 20.02 -4.89 -22.86
N PRO A 370 18.80 -5.46 -22.82
CA PRO A 370 17.60 -4.75 -23.22
C PRO A 370 17.26 -3.60 -22.25
N ALA A 371 16.85 -2.47 -22.83
CA ALA A 371 16.56 -1.27 -22.07
C ALA A 371 15.23 -1.41 -21.30
N LYS A 372 15.31 -1.51 -19.97
CA LYS A 372 14.12 -1.57 -19.07
C LYS A 372 13.09 -0.46 -19.30
N ARG A 373 13.55 0.70 -19.78
CA ARG A 373 12.73 1.80 -20.29
C ARG A 373 13.23 2.14 -21.68
N ILE A 374 12.36 2.14 -22.68
CA ILE A 374 12.74 2.61 -24.02
C ILE A 374 12.79 4.14 -24.05
N ASN A 375 13.67 4.68 -24.89
CA ASN A 375 13.64 6.09 -25.28
C ASN A 375 12.96 6.20 -26.66
N LEU A 376 11.71 6.64 -26.69
CA LEU A 376 10.92 6.79 -27.91
C LEU A 376 10.62 8.28 -28.16
N PRO A 377 11.37 8.95 -29.06
CA PRO A 377 11.16 10.37 -29.39
C PRO A 377 9.76 10.64 -29.94
N SER A 378 9.22 11.84 -29.68
CA SER A 378 7.90 12.26 -30.15
C SER A 378 7.70 12.17 -31.67
N SER A 379 8.77 12.25 -32.46
CA SER A 379 8.75 12.08 -33.91
C SER A 379 8.53 10.63 -34.36
N GLN A 380 8.86 9.64 -33.52
CA GLN A 380 8.74 8.21 -33.83
C GLN A 380 7.43 7.60 -33.30
N VAL A 381 6.89 8.13 -32.20
CA VAL A 381 5.63 7.66 -31.57
C VAL A 381 4.46 7.48 -32.54
N PRO A 382 4.17 8.39 -33.51
CA PRO A 382 3.05 8.19 -34.43
C PRO A 382 3.16 6.93 -35.29
N ALA A 383 4.38 6.63 -35.76
CA ALA A 383 4.67 5.49 -36.63
C ALA A 383 4.92 4.17 -35.85
N ALA A 384 5.25 4.27 -34.56
CA ALA A 384 5.51 3.09 -33.72
C ALA A 384 4.28 2.16 -33.62
N THR A 385 4.53 0.86 -33.59
CA THR A 385 3.52 -0.20 -33.47
C THR A 385 3.92 -1.16 -32.35
N LEU A 386 3.01 -1.97 -31.82
CA LEU A 386 3.38 -2.95 -30.79
C LEU A 386 4.35 -4.03 -31.30
N PRO A 387 4.22 -4.58 -32.53
CA PRO A 387 5.22 -5.49 -33.09
C PRO A 387 6.65 -4.94 -33.10
N SER A 388 6.86 -3.63 -33.30
CA SER A 388 8.21 -3.04 -33.37
C SER A 388 8.99 -2.99 -32.04
N PHE A 389 8.42 -3.48 -30.94
CA PHE A 389 9.11 -3.65 -29.66
C PHE A 389 9.34 -5.12 -29.28
N ALA A 390 8.77 -6.07 -30.04
CA ALA A 390 8.88 -7.50 -29.78
C ALA A 390 10.18 -8.07 -30.38
N THR A 391 10.78 -9.01 -29.65
CA THR A 391 11.99 -9.77 -30.04
C THR A 391 11.93 -11.12 -29.31
N LYS A 392 12.90 -12.01 -29.55
CA LYS A 392 13.10 -13.23 -28.75
C LYS A 392 13.15 -12.99 -27.24
N ASN A 393 13.57 -11.80 -26.79
CA ASN A 393 13.61 -11.48 -25.36
C ASN A 393 12.20 -11.41 -24.71
N SER A 394 11.12 -11.25 -25.48
CA SER A 394 9.76 -11.29 -24.90
C SER A 394 9.37 -12.67 -24.33
N LEU A 395 10.11 -13.73 -24.66
CA LEU A 395 9.96 -15.05 -24.03
C LEU A 395 10.38 -15.03 -22.55
N ARG A 396 11.29 -14.15 -22.14
CA ARG A 396 11.78 -14.05 -20.75
C ARG A 396 10.66 -13.80 -19.74
N LEU A 397 9.63 -13.06 -20.15
CA LEU A 397 8.40 -12.85 -19.37
C LEU A 397 7.61 -14.16 -19.20
N PHE A 398 7.50 -14.97 -20.24
CA PHE A 398 6.77 -16.24 -20.22
C PHE A 398 7.52 -17.28 -19.38
N GLU A 399 8.85 -17.35 -19.54
CA GLU A 399 9.75 -18.14 -18.70
C GLU A 399 9.63 -17.74 -17.21
N ALA A 400 9.69 -16.43 -16.92
CA ALA A 400 9.55 -15.92 -15.55
C ALA A 400 8.20 -16.25 -14.92
N LEU A 401 7.11 -16.23 -15.69
CA LEU A 401 5.76 -16.52 -15.20
C LEU A 401 5.34 -17.99 -15.32
N ASP A 402 6.24 -18.91 -15.72
CA ASP A 402 5.92 -20.32 -15.97
C ASP A 402 4.73 -20.47 -16.97
N ILE A 403 4.76 -19.69 -18.04
CA ILE A 403 3.79 -19.71 -19.14
C ILE A 403 4.29 -20.64 -20.24
N LYS A 404 3.51 -21.69 -20.53
CA LYS A 404 3.73 -22.56 -21.69
C LYS A 404 3.50 -21.79 -22.99
N THR A 405 4.42 -21.95 -23.95
CA THR A 405 4.46 -21.18 -25.19
C THR A 405 3.96 -21.95 -26.42
N ASP A 406 3.43 -23.16 -26.25
CA ASP A 406 2.95 -24.03 -27.34
C ASP A 406 1.96 -23.31 -28.26
N PHE A 407 1.07 -22.50 -27.68
CA PHE A 407 0.09 -21.69 -28.42
C PHE A 407 0.71 -20.73 -29.45
N LEU A 408 1.96 -20.28 -29.27
CA LEU A 408 2.64 -19.40 -30.24
C LEU A 408 2.80 -20.07 -31.62
N SER A 409 2.77 -21.40 -31.69
CA SER A 409 2.79 -22.17 -32.95
C SER A 409 1.42 -22.25 -33.63
N ALA A 410 0.34 -21.97 -32.89
CA ALA A 410 -1.04 -22.02 -33.37
C ALA A 410 -1.50 -20.67 -33.96
N ASN A 411 -2.54 -20.70 -34.80
CA ASN A 411 -3.14 -19.49 -35.35
C ASN A 411 -3.80 -18.67 -34.22
N PRO A 412 -3.54 -17.35 -34.06
CA PRO A 412 -4.09 -16.56 -32.96
C PRO A 412 -5.62 -16.50 -32.88
N ARG A 413 -6.34 -16.84 -33.96
CA ARG A 413 -7.81 -17.01 -33.94
C ARG A 413 -8.29 -18.20 -33.11
N LYS A 414 -7.43 -19.20 -32.92
CA LYS A 414 -7.73 -20.44 -32.20
C LYS A 414 -7.17 -20.47 -30.78
N TRP A 415 -6.41 -19.47 -30.35
CA TRP A 415 -5.79 -19.47 -29.03
C TRP A 415 -6.78 -19.66 -27.86
N GLN A 416 -8.03 -19.22 -27.99
CA GLN A 416 -9.08 -19.48 -26.97
C GLN A 416 -9.50 -20.96 -26.87
N GLU A 417 -9.13 -21.80 -27.84
CA GLU A 417 -9.30 -23.26 -27.86
C GLU A 417 -8.06 -23.98 -27.29
N GLU A 418 -6.92 -23.29 -27.13
CA GLU A 418 -5.64 -23.85 -26.68
C GLU A 418 -5.50 -23.75 -25.14
N GLU A 419 -5.40 -24.89 -24.46
CA GLU A 419 -5.29 -24.95 -22.98
C GLU A 419 -4.12 -24.09 -22.46
N SER A 420 -2.96 -24.12 -23.12
CA SER A 420 -1.78 -23.33 -22.74
C SER A 420 -2.02 -21.82 -22.79
N TYR A 421 -2.88 -21.33 -23.69
CA TYR A 421 -3.19 -19.90 -23.78
C TYR A 421 -4.22 -19.47 -22.73
N VAL A 422 -5.24 -20.29 -22.48
CA VAL A 422 -6.22 -20.04 -21.40
C VAL A 422 -5.52 -20.03 -20.03
N GLU A 423 -4.59 -20.96 -19.82
CA GLU A 423 -3.71 -21.04 -18.65
C GLU A 423 -2.82 -19.79 -18.50
N ALA A 424 -2.29 -19.27 -19.62
CA ALA A 424 -1.49 -18.06 -19.68
C ALA A 424 -2.31 -16.79 -19.41
N CYS A 425 -3.51 -16.67 -19.99
CA CYS A 425 -4.45 -15.57 -19.72
C CYS A 425 -4.67 -15.41 -18.21
N ARG A 426 -4.97 -16.50 -17.50
CA ARG A 426 -5.20 -16.46 -16.05
C ARG A 426 -3.97 -16.00 -15.25
N ARG A 427 -2.76 -16.44 -15.63
CA ARG A 427 -1.49 -15.94 -15.04
C ARG A 427 -1.30 -14.44 -15.26
N ILE A 428 -1.57 -13.97 -16.49
CA ILE A 428 -1.45 -12.54 -16.84
C ILE A 428 -2.52 -11.69 -16.12
N GLU A 429 -3.75 -12.17 -15.99
CA GLU A 429 -4.81 -11.52 -15.20
C GLU A 429 -4.50 -11.44 -13.70
N GLY A 430 -3.77 -12.44 -13.17
CA GLY A 430 -3.27 -12.44 -11.80
C GLY A 430 -2.13 -11.46 -11.53
N LEU A 431 -1.47 -10.95 -12.58
CA LEU A 431 -0.31 -10.05 -12.46
C LEU A 431 -0.73 -8.66 -11.94
N ARG A 432 0.12 -8.03 -11.14
CA ARG A 432 -0.14 -6.70 -10.57
C ARG A 432 0.79 -5.66 -11.18
N VAL A 433 0.24 -4.84 -12.08
CA VAL A 433 0.93 -3.71 -12.77
C VAL A 433 0.72 -2.35 -12.07
N VAL A 434 0.03 -2.37 -10.93
CA VAL A 434 -0.16 -1.22 -10.01
C VAL A 434 0.21 -1.65 -8.59
N ASN A 435 0.69 -0.70 -7.79
CA ASN A 435 1.33 -0.96 -6.49
C ASN A 435 0.37 -0.83 -5.29
N ASP A 436 -0.94 -0.74 -5.54
CA ASP A 436 -2.02 -0.58 -4.55
C ASP A 436 -1.95 -1.60 -3.39
N THR A 437 -1.37 -2.78 -3.63
CA THR A 437 -1.12 -3.79 -2.59
C THR A 437 -0.11 -3.30 -1.54
N ALA A 438 0.96 -2.63 -1.95
CA ALA A 438 1.90 -1.96 -1.04
C ALA A 438 1.24 -0.80 -0.29
N GLU A 439 0.45 0.03 -0.99
CA GLU A 439 -0.29 1.12 -0.36
C GLU A 439 -1.28 0.63 0.70
N ARG A 440 -1.95 -0.51 0.48
CA ARG A 440 -2.81 -1.15 1.49
C ARG A 440 -2.03 -1.65 2.70
N GLY A 441 -0.81 -2.16 2.51
CA GLY A 441 0.13 -2.47 3.59
C GLY A 441 0.53 -1.21 4.38
N VAL A 442 0.80 -0.11 3.68
CA VAL A 442 1.07 1.21 4.27
C VAL A 442 -0.14 1.73 5.06
N ALA A 443 -1.36 1.65 4.52
CA ALA A 443 -2.59 2.04 5.21
C ALA A 443 -2.87 1.18 6.46
N LEU A 444 -2.52 -0.11 6.41
CA LEU A 444 -2.59 -1.00 7.57
C LEU A 444 -1.63 -0.54 8.68
N ILE A 445 -0.33 -0.32 8.39
CA ILE A 445 0.58 0.19 9.44
C ILE A 445 0.16 1.57 9.92
N GLN A 446 -0.34 2.46 9.06
CA GLN A 446 -0.86 3.78 9.51
C GLN A 446 -1.98 3.63 10.54
N SER A 447 -2.86 2.64 10.38
CA SER A 447 -3.98 2.37 11.30
C SER A 447 -3.54 1.84 12.68
N PHE A 448 -2.34 1.25 12.75
CA PHE A 448 -1.80 0.57 13.94
C PHE A 448 -0.49 1.17 14.48
N ASN A 449 0.08 2.17 13.82
CA ASN A 449 1.29 2.86 14.28
C ASN A 449 1.03 3.52 15.64
N LEU A 450 1.88 3.23 16.62
CA LEU A 450 1.73 3.62 18.03
C LEU A 450 0.45 3.10 18.74
N ARG A 451 -0.31 2.19 18.09
CA ARG A 451 -1.54 1.61 18.63
C ARG A 451 -1.30 0.18 19.11
N LEU A 452 -1.94 -0.21 20.21
CA LEU A 452 -1.89 -1.54 20.85
C LEU A 452 -0.53 -2.03 21.39
N THR A 453 0.60 -1.70 20.76
CA THR A 453 1.94 -2.10 21.19
C THR A 453 3.01 -1.08 20.84
N LYS A 454 3.99 -0.93 21.73
CA LYS A 454 5.23 -0.16 21.52
C LYS A 454 6.36 -1.02 20.96
N ASP A 455 6.38 -2.29 21.35
CA ASP A 455 7.32 -3.30 20.89
C ASP A 455 7.18 -3.55 19.37
N GLU A 456 8.31 -3.59 18.66
CA GLU A 456 8.37 -3.72 17.19
C GLU A 456 7.99 -5.12 16.70
N GLU A 457 8.45 -6.17 17.37
CA GLU A 457 8.19 -7.55 16.98
C GLU A 457 6.70 -7.87 17.11
N GLN A 458 6.12 -7.54 18.26
CA GLN A 458 4.67 -7.59 18.52
C GLN A 458 3.86 -6.72 17.56
N ARG A 459 4.46 -5.68 16.95
CA ARG A 459 3.80 -4.89 15.92
C ARG A 459 3.76 -5.64 14.59
N GLN A 460 4.86 -6.30 14.18
CA GLN A 460 4.84 -7.15 12.99
C GLN A 460 3.82 -8.29 13.15
N PHE A 461 3.82 -8.99 14.29
CA PHE A 461 2.82 -10.03 14.57
C PHE A 461 1.38 -9.49 14.58
N LEU A 462 1.14 -8.29 15.13
CA LEU A 462 -0.17 -7.65 15.10
C LEU A 462 -0.66 -7.43 13.66
N LEU A 463 0.20 -6.98 12.74
CA LEU A 463 -0.18 -6.78 11.33
C LEU A 463 -0.60 -8.11 10.69
N GLN A 464 0.13 -9.19 10.96
CA GLN A 464 -0.19 -10.55 10.50
C GLN A 464 -1.56 -11.04 11.01
N VAL A 465 -1.84 -10.85 12.30
CA VAL A 465 -3.16 -11.18 12.89
C VAL A 465 -4.28 -10.37 12.25
N VAL A 466 -4.08 -9.06 12.06
CA VAL A 466 -5.11 -8.17 11.50
C VAL A 466 -5.40 -8.49 10.04
N GLU A 467 -4.37 -8.81 9.24
CA GLU A 467 -4.52 -9.28 7.86
C GLU A 467 -5.31 -10.61 7.82
N ALA A 468 -4.85 -11.64 8.54
CA ALA A 468 -5.51 -12.94 8.55
C ALA A 468 -6.99 -12.85 8.99
N HIS A 469 -7.28 -12.07 10.03
CA HIS A 469 -8.66 -11.85 10.50
C HIS A 469 -9.49 -11.03 9.48
N ARG A 470 -8.89 -10.16 8.67
CA ARG A 470 -9.60 -9.48 7.57
C ARG A 470 -10.00 -10.46 6.48
N HIS A 471 -9.14 -11.42 6.11
CA HIS A 471 -9.48 -12.47 5.14
C HIS A 471 -10.55 -13.43 5.67
N GLN A 472 -10.45 -13.86 6.94
CA GLN A 472 -11.43 -14.77 7.56
C GLN A 472 -12.83 -14.15 7.73
N GLN A 473 -12.92 -12.83 7.91
CA GLN A 473 -14.18 -12.12 8.13
C GLN A 473 -14.20 -10.82 7.30
N PRO A 474 -14.40 -10.87 5.97
CA PRO A 474 -14.28 -9.68 5.11
C PRO A 474 -15.30 -8.59 5.45
N GLY A 475 -16.53 -8.95 5.81
CA GLY A 475 -17.62 -8.02 6.15
C GLY A 475 -17.92 -7.87 7.64
N THR A 476 -18.65 -6.80 7.99
CA THR A 476 -19.20 -6.52 9.33
C THR A 476 -20.65 -6.99 9.52
N SER A 477 -21.22 -7.67 8.53
CA SER A 477 -22.60 -8.15 8.56
C SER A 477 -22.80 -9.32 9.55
N LYS A 478 -24.03 -9.53 10.02
CA LYS A 478 -24.36 -10.73 10.81
C LYS A 478 -24.14 -12.04 10.04
N ALA A 479 -24.22 -12.01 8.71
CA ALA A 479 -23.99 -13.17 7.85
C ALA A 479 -22.50 -13.55 7.72
N SER A 480 -21.58 -12.62 7.98
CA SER A 480 -20.12 -12.80 7.92
C SER A 480 -19.48 -13.07 9.29
N LEU A 481 -20.28 -13.32 10.33
CA LEU A 481 -19.79 -13.78 11.63
C LEU A 481 -19.56 -15.31 11.61
N PRO A 482 -18.54 -15.83 12.32
CA PRO A 482 -18.36 -17.26 12.50
C PRO A 482 -19.63 -17.90 13.08
N ARG A 483 -20.10 -18.98 12.47
CA ARG A 483 -21.13 -19.81 13.10
C ARG A 483 -20.46 -20.60 14.23
N PRO A 484 -21.03 -20.64 15.45
CA PRO A 484 -20.47 -21.48 16.50
C PRO A 484 -20.44 -22.93 16.03
N SER A 485 -19.30 -23.60 16.23
CA SER A 485 -19.21 -25.05 16.08
C SER A 485 -20.28 -25.69 16.96
N ARG A 486 -21.10 -26.58 16.38
CA ARG A 486 -21.97 -27.43 17.19
C ARG A 486 -21.07 -28.24 18.14
N PRO A 487 -21.40 -28.35 19.44
CA PRO A 487 -20.76 -29.33 20.30
C PRO A 487 -20.91 -30.72 19.66
N GLN A 488 -19.83 -31.50 19.71
CA GLN A 488 -19.89 -32.96 19.50
C GLN A 488 -20.41 -33.64 20.76
#